data_AF-A0A934GNK6-F1
#
_entry.id   AF-A0A934GNK6-F1
#
_cell.length_a   1.000
_cell.length_b   1.000
_cell.length_c   1.000
_cell.angle_alpha   90.00
_cell.angle_beta   90.00
_cell.angle_gamma   90.00
#
_symmetry.space_group_name_H-M   'P 1'
#
loop_
_entity.id
_entity.type
_entity.pdbx_description
1 polymer ?
#
loop_
_entity_poly.entity_id
_entity_poly.type
_entity_poly.pdbx_seq_one_letter_code
_entity_poly.pdbx_strand_id
1 'polypeptide(L)'
;MSEQPEYEQDYYDDESAQQQDYPEQDYENEPPALARRPQPDGPGLLDSWFIRLLLAVILIAGVVAILIGGAYFQASSSRDEPLEIKAFPGLLQASYEKIDKGHDLQIWSGTVDLAELENHYKKQMDDCNRLFSKPEEGQEQSDQTIESKNYVRTTCLLDHSHELFGITQYVRLTVEPAFDEVGERTGVVNVTLERVWKE
;
A
#
# COMPACT_ATOMS: atom_id res chain seq x y z
N MET A 1 -37.26 9.64 -5.24
CA MET A 1 -37.50 11.09 -5.16
C MET A 1 -37.34 11.49 -3.71
N SER A 2 -36.14 11.94 -3.32
CA SER A 2 -35.87 12.72 -2.11
C SER A 2 -34.59 13.50 -2.37
N GLU A 3 -34.65 14.79 -2.11
CA GLU A 3 -33.80 15.86 -2.60
C GLU A 3 -32.40 15.90 -1.96
N GLN A 4 -31.42 16.34 -2.75
CA GLN A 4 -30.11 16.81 -2.29
C GLN A 4 -30.24 18.26 -1.78
N PRO A 5 -29.54 18.66 -0.70
CA PRO A 5 -29.31 20.06 -0.45
C PRO A 5 -28.05 20.55 -1.16
N GLU A 6 -28.25 21.60 -1.96
CA GLU A 6 -27.25 22.56 -2.42
C GLU A 6 -26.58 23.26 -1.23
N TYR A 7 -25.26 23.48 -1.32
CA TYR A 7 -24.59 24.50 -0.52
C TYR A 7 -23.88 25.45 -1.48
N GLU A 8 -24.37 26.68 -1.41
CA GLU A 8 -24.03 27.88 -2.12
C GLU A 8 -22.92 28.63 -1.37
N GLN A 9 -22.08 29.37 -2.12
CA GLN A 9 -21.35 30.58 -1.69
C GLN A 9 -20.25 30.43 -0.62
N ASP A 10 -19.09 31.09 -0.69
CA ASP A 10 -18.89 32.51 -0.91
C ASP A 10 -17.58 32.85 -1.65
N TYR A 11 -17.71 33.88 -2.49
CA TYR A 11 -16.69 34.66 -3.17
C TYR A 11 -15.92 35.52 -2.14
N TYR A 12 -14.59 35.61 -2.25
CA TYR A 12 -13.84 36.74 -1.71
C TYR A 12 -13.01 37.37 -2.83
N ASP A 13 -13.53 38.48 -3.35
CA ASP A 13 -12.75 39.53 -4.03
C ASP A 13 -12.04 40.36 -2.95
N ASP A 14 -10.72 40.52 -3.06
CA ASP A 14 -9.98 41.54 -2.31
C ASP A 14 -9.24 42.45 -3.32
N GLU A 15 -9.97 43.49 -3.74
CA GLU A 15 -9.43 44.72 -4.30
C GLU A 15 -9.01 45.64 -3.15
N SER A 16 -7.74 46.06 -3.09
CA SER A 16 -7.30 47.44 -2.78
C SER A 16 -5.77 47.48 -2.57
N ALA A 17 -5.00 47.97 -3.53
CA ALA A 17 -4.64 49.37 -3.71
C ALA A 17 -4.00 50.02 -2.46
N GLN A 18 -2.66 50.10 -2.41
CA GLN A 18 -1.97 51.28 -1.88
C GLN A 18 -0.74 51.61 -2.74
N GLN A 19 -0.96 52.59 -3.60
CA GLN A 19 0.04 53.42 -4.26
C GLN A 19 0.55 54.41 -3.20
N GLN A 20 1.82 54.32 -2.82
CA GLN A 20 2.44 55.30 -1.93
C GLN A 20 3.43 56.20 -2.67
N ASP A 21 3.14 57.48 -2.49
CA ASP A 21 3.79 58.72 -2.85
C ASP A 21 5.33 58.71 -2.79
N TYR A 22 5.92 59.34 -3.80
CA TYR A 22 7.33 59.74 -3.81
C TYR A 22 7.50 61.08 -3.09
N PRO A 23 8.50 61.23 -2.21
CA PRO A 23 9.10 62.53 -1.99
C PRO A 23 10.27 62.74 -2.95
N GLU A 24 10.09 63.69 -3.86
CA GLU A 24 11.16 64.45 -4.49
C GLU A 24 11.85 65.33 -3.42
N GLN A 25 13.10 65.72 -3.71
CA GLN A 25 13.98 66.67 -3.00
C GLN A 25 15.05 66.05 -2.08
N ASP A 26 16.34 66.39 -2.14
CA ASP A 26 17.11 67.17 -3.11
C ASP A 26 18.56 67.30 -2.57
N TYR A 27 19.49 67.58 -3.47
CA TYR A 27 20.83 68.15 -3.28
C TYR A 27 21.88 67.44 -2.40
N GLU A 28 22.92 66.96 -3.10
CA GLU A 28 24.32 67.26 -2.86
C GLU A 28 24.81 67.24 -1.40
N ASN A 29 25.32 66.09 -0.98
CA ASN A 29 26.49 66.02 -0.12
C ASN A 29 27.18 64.68 -0.37
N GLU A 30 28.02 64.60 -1.39
CA GLU A 30 29.03 63.54 -1.49
C GLU A 30 30.09 63.81 -0.40
N PRO A 31 30.19 63.00 0.66
CA PRO A 31 31.41 62.98 1.44
C PRO A 31 32.55 62.49 0.54
N PRO A 32 33.78 63.01 0.68
CA PRO A 32 34.90 62.65 -0.16
C PRO A 32 35.05 61.14 -0.19
N ALA A 33 35.19 60.59 -1.40
CA ALA A 33 35.45 59.19 -1.67
C ALA A 33 36.57 58.66 -0.77
N LEU A 34 36.19 58.16 0.41
CA LEU A 34 37.02 57.26 1.18
C LEU A 34 37.22 56.08 0.27
N ALA A 35 38.42 56.01 -0.32
CA ALA A 35 38.88 54.94 -1.15
C ALA A 35 38.40 53.63 -0.54
N ARG A 36 37.32 53.07 -1.10
CA ARG A 36 37.02 51.65 -0.94
C ARG A 36 38.25 51.00 -1.52
N ARG A 37 39.14 50.57 -0.63
CA ARG A 37 40.13 49.57 -1.00
C ARG A 37 39.33 48.51 -1.74
N PRO A 38 39.73 48.09 -2.96
CA PRO A 38 39.10 46.94 -3.57
C PRO A 38 39.08 45.88 -2.48
N GLN A 39 37.88 45.49 -2.03
CA GLN A 39 37.79 44.25 -1.29
C GLN A 39 38.47 43.26 -2.23
N PRO A 40 39.47 42.50 -1.77
CA PRO A 40 39.87 41.38 -2.58
C PRO A 40 38.58 40.58 -2.76
N ASP A 41 38.09 40.54 -3.99
CA ASP A 41 37.26 39.46 -4.49
C ASP A 41 38.18 38.22 -4.45
N GLY A 42 38.60 37.86 -3.23
CA GLY A 42 39.27 36.62 -2.96
C GLY A 42 38.28 35.57 -3.42
N PRO A 43 38.71 34.63 -4.28
CA PRO A 43 37.79 33.66 -4.87
C PRO A 43 36.98 33.08 -3.73
N GLY A 44 35.69 33.44 -3.69
CA GLY A 44 34.81 33.00 -2.63
C GLY A 44 34.95 31.49 -2.58
N LEU A 45 35.20 30.91 -1.41
CA LEU A 45 35.37 29.46 -1.30
C LEU A 45 34.20 28.69 -1.97
N LEU A 46 33.03 29.31 -2.10
CA LEU A 46 31.84 28.76 -2.77
C LEU A 46 31.76 28.97 -4.30
N ASP A 47 32.71 29.71 -4.90
CA ASP A 47 32.78 29.97 -6.35
C ASP A 47 33.63 28.93 -7.09
N SER A 48 34.36 28.10 -6.35
CA SER A 48 35.08 26.95 -6.90
C SER A 48 34.09 25.88 -7.35
N TRP A 49 34.13 25.52 -8.63
CA TRP A 49 33.29 24.46 -9.21
C TRP A 49 33.44 23.12 -8.47
N PHE A 50 34.64 22.84 -7.92
CA PHE A 50 34.89 21.67 -7.10
C PHE A 50 34.08 21.66 -5.81
N ILE A 51 33.94 22.81 -5.14
CA ILE A 51 33.19 22.92 -3.87
C ILE A 51 31.69 22.79 -4.14
N ARG A 52 31.19 23.34 -5.25
CA ARG A 52 29.80 23.14 -5.69
C ARG A 52 29.50 21.67 -6.00
N LEU A 53 30.42 20.99 -6.68
CA LEU A 53 30.28 19.57 -7.01
C LEU A 53 30.30 18.70 -5.74
N LEU A 54 31.22 18.98 -4.81
CA LEU A 54 31.30 18.30 -3.52
C LEU A 54 30.02 18.50 -2.69
N LEU A 55 29.51 19.73 -2.59
CA LEU A 55 28.25 20.03 -1.91
C LEU A 55 27.07 19.32 -2.56
N ALA A 56 26.99 19.27 -3.90
CA ALA A 56 25.96 18.54 -4.61
C ALA A 56 26.01 17.03 -4.30
N VAL A 57 27.21 16.42 -4.25
CA VAL A 57 27.39 15.01 -3.89
C VAL A 57 26.96 14.74 -2.46
N ILE A 58 27.35 15.61 -1.51
CA ILE A 58 26.93 15.47 -0.10
C ILE A 58 25.41 15.59 0.02
N LEU A 59 24.80 16.54 -0.68
CA LEU A 59 23.35 16.73 -0.67
C LEU A 59 22.64 15.49 -1.24
N ILE A 60 23.10 14.97 -2.37
CA ILE A 60 22.56 13.73 -2.95
C ILE A 60 22.73 12.55 -1.99
N ALA A 61 23.91 12.38 -1.40
CA ALA A 61 24.17 11.31 -0.44
C ALA A 61 23.26 11.44 0.79
N GLY A 62 23.02 12.66 1.28
CA GLY A 62 22.08 12.93 2.37
C GLY A 62 20.64 12.56 2.00
N VAL A 63 20.17 12.94 0.82
CA VAL A 63 18.83 12.57 0.33
C VAL A 63 18.70 11.05 0.22
N VAL A 64 19.70 10.37 -0.36
CA VAL A 64 19.70 8.91 -0.49
C VAL A 64 19.68 8.23 0.89
N ALA A 65 20.47 8.72 1.85
CA ALA A 65 20.48 8.19 3.21
C ALA A 65 19.11 8.34 3.90
N ILE A 66 18.43 9.48 3.72
CA ILE A 66 17.08 9.69 4.25
C ILE A 66 16.08 8.72 3.61
N LEU A 67 16.14 8.53 2.28
CA LEU A 67 15.25 7.60 1.58
C LEU A 67 15.46 6.15 2.04
N ILE A 68 16.71 5.72 2.18
CA ILE A 68 17.06 4.37 2.67
C ILE A 68 16.61 4.20 4.12
N GLY A 69 16.88 5.17 4.99
CA GLY A 69 16.47 5.13 6.39
C GLY A 69 14.95 5.09 6.55
N GLY A 70 14.23 5.88 5.74
CA GLY A 70 12.77 5.87 5.70
C GLY A 70 12.21 4.52 5.23
N ALA A 71 12.75 3.96 4.16
CA ALA A 71 12.35 2.64 3.65
C ALA A 71 12.61 1.54 4.68
N TYR A 72 13.76 1.56 5.35
CA TYR A 72 14.09 0.62 6.42
C TYR A 72 13.13 0.71 7.61
N PHE A 73 12.81 1.93 8.05
CA PHE A 73 11.87 2.13 9.16
C PHE A 73 10.46 1.63 8.81
N GLN A 74 10.01 1.92 7.58
CA GLN A 74 8.72 1.43 7.10
C GLN A 74 8.69 -0.10 7.02
N ALA A 75 9.72 -0.71 6.44
CA ALA A 75 9.86 -2.16 6.37
C ALA A 75 9.91 -2.79 7.77
N SER A 76 10.63 -2.18 8.72
CA SER A 76 10.70 -2.62 10.11
C SER A 76 9.33 -2.62 10.79
N SER A 77 8.53 -1.55 10.64
CA SER A 77 7.21 -1.48 11.28
C SER A 77 6.25 -2.54 10.73
N SER A 78 6.38 -2.89 9.45
CA SER A 78 5.58 -3.91 8.80
C SER A 78 5.88 -5.34 9.28
N ARG A 79 6.98 -5.56 10.01
CA ARG A 79 7.39 -6.91 10.48
C ARG A 79 6.55 -7.42 11.65
N ASP A 80 6.06 -6.51 12.50
CA ASP A 80 5.41 -6.86 13.76
C ASP A 80 3.89 -7.06 13.63
N GLU A 81 3.34 -6.76 12.45
CA GLU A 81 1.91 -6.81 12.17
C GLU A 81 1.59 -7.86 11.09
N PRO A 82 0.44 -8.55 11.21
CA PRO A 82 -0.02 -9.44 10.15
C PRO A 82 -0.42 -8.64 8.91
N LEU A 83 -0.25 -9.23 7.73
CA LEU A 83 -0.89 -8.70 6.53
C LEU A 83 -2.41 -8.77 6.68
N GLU A 84 -3.07 -7.63 6.52
CA GLU A 84 -4.51 -7.52 6.63
C GLU A 84 -5.21 -7.91 5.32
N ILE A 85 -6.04 -8.95 5.38
CA ILE A 85 -6.94 -9.33 4.30
C ILE A 85 -8.37 -8.97 4.69
N LYS A 86 -9.09 -8.28 3.80
CA LYS A 86 -10.49 -7.93 4.05
C LYS A 86 -11.36 -9.16 3.90
N ALA A 87 -12.05 -9.53 4.98
CA ALA A 87 -13.06 -10.57 4.96
C ALA A 87 -14.16 -10.28 3.92
N PHE A 88 -14.69 -11.33 3.30
CA PHE A 88 -15.76 -11.19 2.32
C PHE A 88 -17.08 -10.81 3.02
N PRO A 89 -17.84 -9.83 2.50
CA PRO A 89 -19.12 -9.46 3.10
C PRO A 89 -20.12 -10.62 3.02
N GLY A 90 -20.70 -10.99 4.17
CA GLY A 90 -21.66 -12.10 4.25
C GLY A 90 -21.08 -13.40 4.80
N LEU A 91 -19.75 -13.50 4.97
CA LEU A 91 -19.17 -14.56 5.77
C LEU A 91 -19.20 -14.19 7.26
N LEU A 92 -19.47 -15.19 8.10
CA LEU A 92 -19.42 -15.05 9.57
C LEU A 92 -18.17 -15.72 10.09
N GLN A 93 -17.53 -15.10 11.08
CA GLN A 93 -16.35 -15.68 11.71
C GLN A 93 -16.76 -16.87 12.55
N ALA A 94 -16.30 -18.06 12.14
CA ALA A 94 -16.58 -19.32 12.80
C ALA A 94 -15.54 -19.60 13.89
N SER A 95 -14.27 -19.26 13.66
CA SER A 95 -13.20 -19.48 14.64
C SER A 95 -12.08 -18.46 14.51
N TYR A 96 -11.36 -18.27 15.61
CA TYR A 96 -10.07 -17.59 15.68
C TYR A 96 -9.14 -18.36 16.60
N GLU A 97 -7.95 -18.69 16.10
CA GLU A 97 -6.92 -19.34 16.86
C GLU A 97 -5.61 -18.57 16.72
N LYS A 98 -5.05 -18.14 17.85
CA LYS A 98 -3.72 -17.57 17.90
C LYS A 98 -2.73 -18.69 18.24
N ILE A 99 -1.93 -19.10 17.27
CA ILE A 99 -0.99 -20.23 17.39
C ILE A 99 0.26 -19.79 18.14
N ASP A 100 0.87 -18.66 17.73
CA ASP A 100 1.96 -18.03 18.47
C ASP A 100 1.96 -16.48 18.32
N LYS A 101 3.08 -15.82 18.64
CA LYS A 101 3.18 -14.35 18.57
C LYS A 101 3.08 -13.78 17.16
N GLY A 102 3.48 -14.54 16.15
CA GLY A 102 3.55 -14.14 14.75
C GLY A 102 2.82 -15.11 13.83
N HIS A 103 1.85 -15.85 14.37
CA HIS A 103 1.09 -16.84 13.63
C HIS A 103 -0.33 -16.93 14.18
N ASP A 104 -1.31 -16.71 13.32
CA ASP A 104 -2.70 -16.98 13.64
C ASP A 104 -3.49 -17.59 12.48
N LEU A 105 -4.66 -18.11 12.84
CA LEU A 105 -5.58 -18.77 11.94
C LEU A 105 -7.00 -18.25 12.20
N GLN A 106 -7.66 -17.83 11.12
CA GLN A 106 -9.04 -17.36 11.12
C GLN A 106 -9.87 -18.25 10.20
N ILE A 107 -11.06 -18.64 10.66
CA ILE A 107 -12.01 -19.40 9.84
C ILE A 107 -13.29 -18.60 9.75
N TRP A 108 -13.75 -18.37 8.53
CA TRP A 108 -15.08 -17.87 8.25
C TRP A 108 -15.91 -18.89 7.50
N SER A 109 -17.22 -18.83 7.69
CA SER A 109 -18.17 -19.71 7.04
C SER A 109 -19.43 -18.96 6.67
N GLY A 110 -20.05 -19.33 5.55
CA GLY A 110 -21.31 -18.73 5.10
C GLY A 110 -21.77 -19.23 3.75
N THR A 111 -22.99 -18.87 3.38
CA THR A 111 -23.57 -19.19 2.07
C THR A 111 -23.38 -17.98 1.15
N VAL A 112 -22.45 -18.09 0.20
CA VAL A 112 -22.08 -17.03 -0.74
C VAL A 112 -21.80 -17.62 -2.12
N ASP A 113 -21.85 -16.78 -3.17
CA ASP A 113 -21.44 -17.21 -4.50
C ASP A 113 -19.92 -17.43 -4.55
N LEU A 114 -19.52 -18.63 -4.96
CA LEU A 114 -18.10 -19.01 -4.97
C LEU A 114 -17.28 -18.17 -5.94
N ALA A 115 -17.84 -17.83 -7.12
CA ALA A 115 -17.10 -17.06 -8.12
C ALA A 115 -16.88 -15.62 -7.67
N GLU A 116 -17.87 -15.01 -7.00
CA GLU A 116 -17.74 -13.68 -6.40
C GLU A 116 -16.71 -13.68 -5.26
N LEU A 117 -16.79 -14.69 -4.37
CA LEU A 117 -15.86 -14.89 -3.27
C LEU A 117 -14.41 -15.00 -3.74
N GLU A 118 -14.17 -15.85 -4.73
CA GLU A 118 -12.84 -16.02 -5.32
C GLU A 118 -12.35 -14.74 -6.00
N ASN A 119 -13.22 -14.01 -6.71
CA ASN A 119 -12.84 -12.76 -7.35
C ASN A 119 -12.47 -11.67 -6.34
N HIS A 120 -13.13 -11.64 -5.16
CA HIS A 120 -12.79 -10.73 -4.07
C HIS A 120 -11.39 -10.99 -3.52
N TYR A 121 -11.03 -12.25 -3.28
CA TYR A 121 -9.71 -12.59 -2.77
C TYR A 121 -8.62 -12.53 -3.83
N LYS A 122 -8.91 -12.90 -5.09
CA LYS A 122 -7.94 -12.74 -6.20
C LYS A 122 -7.44 -11.32 -6.40
N LYS A 123 -8.20 -10.30 -5.99
CA LYS A 123 -7.77 -8.89 -6.07
C LYS A 123 -6.83 -8.47 -4.92
N GLN A 124 -6.72 -9.27 -3.87
CA GLN A 124 -5.93 -8.97 -2.66
C GLN A 124 -4.72 -9.90 -2.48
N MET A 125 -4.59 -10.92 -3.33
CA MET A 125 -3.56 -11.97 -3.21
C MET A 125 -2.71 -12.00 -4.49
N ASP A 126 -1.46 -12.45 -4.38
CA ASP A 126 -0.52 -12.49 -5.51
C ASP A 126 -0.79 -13.67 -6.44
N ASP A 127 -1.07 -14.84 -5.86
CA ASP A 127 -1.33 -16.07 -6.59
C ASP A 127 -2.54 -16.81 -6.02
N CYS A 128 -3.33 -17.44 -6.89
CA CYS A 128 -4.51 -18.22 -6.54
C CYS A 128 -4.62 -19.46 -7.43
N ASN A 129 -4.52 -20.63 -6.82
CA ASN A 129 -4.58 -21.92 -7.50
C ASN A 129 -5.88 -22.65 -7.16
N ARG A 130 -6.66 -23.00 -8.19
CA ARG A 130 -7.84 -23.86 -8.06
C ARG A 130 -7.42 -25.32 -8.15
N LEU A 131 -7.92 -26.14 -7.23
CA LEU A 131 -7.76 -27.59 -7.24
C LEU A 131 -9.09 -28.24 -7.58
N PHE A 132 -9.06 -29.12 -8.57
CA PHE A 132 -10.20 -29.93 -9.01
C PHE A 132 -9.93 -31.42 -8.77
N SER A 133 -10.95 -32.18 -8.41
CA SER A 133 -10.92 -33.64 -8.39
C SER A 133 -10.86 -34.18 -9.82
N LYS A 134 -10.31 -35.39 -9.98
CA LYS A 134 -10.34 -36.05 -11.29
C LYS A 134 -11.79 -36.36 -11.66
N PRO A 135 -12.25 -36.05 -12.89
CA PRO A 135 -13.55 -36.48 -13.36
C PRO A 135 -13.59 -38.02 -13.43
N GLU A 136 -14.74 -38.61 -13.13
CA GLU A 136 -14.95 -40.05 -13.29
C GLU A 136 -14.84 -40.43 -14.78
N GLU A 137 -14.05 -41.46 -15.09
CA GLU A 137 -13.88 -41.95 -16.47
C GLU A 137 -15.23 -42.42 -17.04
N GLY A 138 -15.63 -41.85 -18.19
CA GLY A 138 -16.80 -42.31 -18.95
C GLY A 138 -18.02 -41.39 -18.96
N GLN A 139 -17.99 -40.23 -18.28
CA GLN A 139 -19.01 -39.19 -18.45
C GLN A 139 -18.52 -38.11 -19.42
N GLU A 140 -19.16 -38.00 -20.59
CA GLU A 140 -19.04 -36.82 -21.45
C GLU A 140 -19.68 -35.63 -20.72
N GLN A 141 -18.87 -34.89 -19.97
CA GLN A 141 -19.25 -33.60 -19.40
C GLN A 141 -18.53 -32.51 -20.17
N SER A 142 -19.25 -31.43 -20.49
CA SER A 142 -18.63 -30.24 -21.08
C SER A 142 -17.64 -29.62 -20.08
N ASP A 143 -16.59 -28.96 -20.57
CA ASP A 143 -15.52 -28.37 -19.73
C ASP A 143 -16.07 -27.51 -18.56
N GLN A 144 -17.15 -26.76 -18.77
CA GLN A 144 -17.77 -25.92 -17.74
C GLN A 144 -18.46 -26.72 -16.62
N THR A 145 -19.07 -27.88 -16.93
CA THR A 145 -19.69 -28.73 -15.93
C THR A 145 -18.65 -29.48 -15.10
N ILE A 146 -17.50 -29.81 -15.72
CA ILE A 146 -16.36 -30.43 -15.04
C ILE A 146 -15.79 -29.49 -13.99
N GLU A 147 -15.57 -28.22 -14.32
CA GLU A 147 -15.04 -27.23 -13.38
C GLU A 147 -15.96 -27.02 -12.16
N SER A 148 -17.28 -26.91 -12.40
CA SER A 148 -18.23 -26.66 -11.33
C SER A 148 -18.39 -27.85 -10.37
N LYS A 149 -18.52 -29.09 -10.89
CA LYS A 149 -18.75 -30.29 -10.08
C LYS A 149 -17.50 -30.80 -9.39
N ASN A 150 -16.34 -30.71 -10.03
CA ASN A 150 -15.10 -31.26 -9.50
C ASN A 150 -14.29 -30.26 -8.67
N TYR A 151 -14.77 -29.04 -8.48
CA TYR A 151 -14.07 -28.08 -7.62
C TYR A 151 -13.92 -28.60 -6.18
N VAL A 152 -12.68 -28.66 -5.69
CA VAL A 152 -12.32 -29.10 -4.35
C VAL A 152 -12.01 -27.91 -3.47
N ARG A 153 -11.08 -27.05 -3.91
CA ARG A 153 -10.67 -25.87 -3.15
C ARG A 153 -9.90 -24.88 -3.99
N THR A 154 -9.80 -23.65 -3.49
CA THR A 154 -8.89 -22.63 -4.00
C THR A 154 -7.94 -22.24 -2.90
N THR A 155 -6.64 -22.25 -3.20
CA THR A 155 -5.61 -21.76 -2.29
C THR A 155 -4.97 -20.52 -2.90
N CYS A 156 -5.03 -19.41 -2.18
CA CYS A 156 -4.36 -18.17 -2.53
C CYS A 156 -3.21 -17.87 -1.57
N LEU A 157 -2.15 -17.27 -2.09
CA LEU A 157 -0.96 -16.86 -1.35
C LEU A 157 -0.68 -15.38 -1.61
N LEU A 158 -0.42 -14.64 -0.54
CA LEU A 158 0.17 -13.30 -0.56
C LEU A 158 1.50 -13.42 0.20
N ASP A 159 2.62 -13.16 -0.46
CA ASP A 159 3.94 -13.36 0.11
C ASP A 159 4.75 -12.06 0.06
N HIS A 160 4.96 -11.46 1.23
CA HIS A 160 5.80 -10.29 1.42
C HIS A 160 7.14 -10.65 2.08
N SER A 161 7.51 -11.93 2.06
CA SER A 161 8.78 -12.38 2.60
C SER A 161 9.93 -11.81 1.79
N HIS A 162 10.93 -11.27 2.50
CA HIS A 162 12.09 -10.66 1.85
C HIS A 162 13.37 -11.26 2.43
N GLU A 163 13.98 -12.16 1.67
CA GLU A 163 15.14 -12.95 2.10
C GLU A 163 16.32 -12.06 2.54
N LEU A 164 16.62 -10.98 1.80
CA LEU A 164 17.72 -10.06 2.12
C LEU A 164 17.55 -9.31 3.45
N PHE A 165 16.32 -9.20 3.96
CA PHE A 165 16.01 -8.46 5.19
C PHE A 165 15.59 -9.39 6.34
N GLY A 166 15.60 -10.72 6.14
CA GLY A 166 15.14 -11.68 7.15
C GLY A 166 13.68 -11.43 7.56
N ILE A 167 12.82 -11.11 6.59
CA ILE A 167 11.39 -10.88 6.84
C ILE A 167 10.65 -12.12 6.35
N THR A 168 9.97 -12.83 7.25
CA THR A 168 9.02 -13.90 6.88
C THR A 168 7.62 -13.39 7.13
N GLN A 169 6.89 -13.07 6.06
CA GLN A 169 5.53 -12.55 6.16
C GLN A 169 4.70 -13.07 4.99
N TYR A 170 3.75 -13.95 5.27
CA TYR A 170 2.86 -14.49 4.25
C TYR A 170 1.45 -14.71 4.79
N VAL A 171 0.51 -14.75 3.85
CA VAL A 171 -0.88 -15.12 4.10
C VAL A 171 -1.28 -16.22 3.16
N ARG A 172 -1.79 -17.31 3.73
CA ARG A 172 -2.41 -18.40 2.98
C ARG A 172 -3.91 -18.38 3.23
N LEU A 173 -4.66 -18.16 2.16
CA LEU A 173 -6.11 -18.23 2.17
C LEU A 173 -6.56 -19.50 1.46
N THR A 174 -7.44 -20.27 2.07
CA THR A 174 -8.03 -21.48 1.48
C THR A 174 -9.53 -21.38 1.49
N VAL A 175 -10.15 -21.51 0.31
CA VAL A 175 -11.59 -21.52 0.10
C VAL A 175 -12.03 -22.95 -0.20
N GLU A 176 -12.85 -23.53 0.68
CA GLU A 176 -13.32 -24.92 0.60
C GLU A 176 -14.85 -24.96 0.70
N PRO A 177 -15.56 -25.60 -0.24
CA PRO A 177 -16.99 -25.82 -0.10
C PRO A 177 -17.22 -26.87 1.00
N ALA A 178 -18.27 -26.67 1.80
CA ALA A 178 -18.68 -27.64 2.80
C ALA A 178 -19.55 -28.73 2.16
N PHE A 179 -19.25 -29.98 2.49
CA PHE A 179 -19.98 -31.15 2.06
C PHE A 179 -20.76 -31.74 3.23
N ASP A 180 -21.92 -32.34 2.93
CA ASP A 180 -22.70 -33.08 3.91
C ASP A 180 -22.14 -34.50 4.15
N GLU A 181 -22.83 -35.29 4.99
CA GLU A 181 -22.44 -36.67 5.31
C GLU A 181 -22.45 -37.61 4.09
N VAL A 182 -23.18 -37.24 3.03
CA VAL A 182 -23.32 -38.01 1.78
C VAL A 182 -22.31 -37.54 0.72
N GLY A 183 -21.55 -36.48 1.00
CA GLY A 183 -20.59 -35.88 0.08
C GLY A 183 -21.20 -34.92 -0.93
N GLU A 184 -22.45 -34.48 -0.73
CA GLU A 184 -23.08 -33.44 -1.55
C GLU A 184 -22.74 -32.05 -1.04
N ARG A 185 -22.66 -31.07 -1.94
CA ARG A 185 -22.37 -29.68 -1.55
C ARG A 185 -23.56 -29.07 -0.84
N THR A 186 -23.30 -28.56 0.36
CA THR A 186 -24.30 -27.86 1.19
C THR A 186 -24.61 -26.44 0.70
N GLY A 187 -23.77 -25.89 -0.19
CA GLY A 187 -23.81 -24.47 -0.58
C GLY A 187 -23.13 -23.54 0.42
N VAL A 188 -22.67 -24.05 1.57
CA VAL A 188 -21.82 -23.32 2.52
C VAL A 188 -20.37 -23.38 2.04
N VAL A 189 -19.64 -22.30 2.23
CA VAL A 189 -18.20 -22.20 1.94
C VAL A 189 -17.45 -21.83 3.21
N ASN A 190 -16.35 -22.52 3.47
CA ASN A 190 -15.41 -22.22 4.53
C ASN A 190 -14.19 -21.50 3.93
N VAL A 191 -13.80 -20.40 4.57
CA VAL A 191 -12.59 -19.65 4.23
C VAL A 191 -11.66 -19.71 5.42
N THR A 192 -10.52 -20.35 5.24
CA THR A 192 -9.44 -20.42 6.22
C THR A 192 -8.35 -19.44 5.82
N LEU A 193 -7.96 -18.56 6.75
CA LEU A 193 -6.88 -17.61 6.58
C LEU A 193 -5.81 -17.87 7.63
N GLU A 194 -4.67 -18.34 7.16
CA GLU A 194 -3.47 -18.54 7.95
C GLU A 194 -2.53 -17.35 7.68
N ARG A 195 -2.11 -16.67 8.74
CA ARG A 195 -1.20 -15.52 8.62
C ARG A 195 0.04 -15.79 9.45
N VAL A 196 1.20 -15.59 8.83
CA VAL A 196 2.50 -15.69 9.49
C VAL A 196 3.26 -14.40 9.28
N TRP A 197 3.76 -13.82 10.37
CA TRP A 197 4.57 -12.61 10.39
C TRP A 197 5.58 -12.74 11.55
N LYS A 198 6.81 -13.13 11.25
CA LYS A 198 7.81 -13.39 12.30
C LYS A 198 9.24 -13.20 11.80
N GLU A 199 10.09 -12.68 12.69
CA GLU A 199 11.53 -12.43 12.52
C GLU A 199 12.35 -13.64 12.07
#